data_AF-A0A0S4JL06-F1
#
_entry.id   AF-A0A0S4JL06-F1
#
_cell.length_a   1.000
_cell.length_b   1.000
_cell.length_c   1.000
_cell.angle_alpha   90.00
_cell.angle_beta   90.00
_cell.angle_gamma   90.00
#
_symmetry.space_group_name_H-M   'P 1'
#
loop_
_entity.id
_entity.type
_entity.pdbx_description
1 polymer ?
#
loop_
_entity_poly.entity_id
_entity_poly.type
_entity_poly.pdbx_seq_one_letter_code
_entity_poly.pdbx_strand_id
1 'polypeptide(L)'
;MFRRSVIVRINAFALFLKECKGRKELAGLTVPQRGPALGALYRALTKNQLTALRARAAKIPPSPRKPRHVVPTTHAPTKYNLFIKQQMSVLPTGPQKDRMKAAAQLWREQQSKPTTKKQKK
;
A
#
# COMPACT_ATOMS: atom_id res chain seq x y z
N MET A 1 -12.26 21.72 -16.40
CA MET A 1 -11.45 20.58 -16.89
C MET A 1 -12.15 19.27 -16.57
N PHE A 2 -12.73 18.59 -17.57
CA PHE A 2 -13.33 17.26 -17.37
C PHE A 2 -12.22 16.21 -17.22
N ARG A 3 -12.05 15.64 -16.02
CA ARG A 3 -11.15 14.50 -15.84
C ARG A 3 -11.78 13.28 -16.52
N ARG A 4 -11.25 12.88 -17.68
CA ARG A 4 -11.62 11.63 -18.34
C ARG A 4 -11.29 10.47 -17.40
N SER A 5 -12.31 9.84 -16.82
CA SER A 5 -12.14 8.63 -16.03
C SER A 5 -11.77 7.47 -16.95
N VAL A 6 -10.67 6.78 -16.67
CA VAL A 6 -10.29 5.58 -17.43
C VAL A 6 -11.22 4.46 -17.00
N ILE A 7 -11.99 3.94 -17.96
CA ILE A 7 -12.93 2.83 -17.74
C ILE A 7 -12.22 1.50 -18.04
N VAL A 8 -12.28 0.53 -17.12
CA VAL A 8 -11.67 -0.79 -17.27
C VAL A 8 -12.76 -1.84 -17.52
N ARG A 9 -12.55 -2.66 -18.54
CA ARG A 9 -13.39 -3.83 -18.85
C ARG A 9 -12.67 -5.12 -18.45
N ILE A 10 -13.42 -6.10 -17.96
CA ILE A 10 -12.89 -7.44 -17.70
C ILE A 10 -12.73 -8.15 -19.04
N ASN A 11 -11.52 -8.61 -19.35
CA ASN A 11 -11.27 -9.44 -20.51
C ASN A 11 -11.54 -10.93 -20.19
N ALA A 12 -11.58 -11.77 -21.22
CA ALA A 12 -11.80 -13.21 -21.06
C ALA A 12 -10.81 -13.83 -20.05
N PHE A 13 -9.51 -13.53 -20.17
CA PHE A 13 -8.51 -14.07 -19.26
C PHE A 13 -8.76 -13.69 -17.79
N ALA A 14 -9.09 -12.43 -17.50
CA ALA A 14 -9.37 -11.96 -16.14
C ALA A 14 -10.62 -12.62 -15.55
N LEU A 15 -11.65 -12.86 -16.37
CA LEU A 15 -12.82 -13.64 -15.94
C LEU A 15 -12.43 -15.08 -15.60
N PHE A 16 -11.63 -15.73 -16.47
CA PHE A 16 -11.12 -17.08 -16.24
C PHE A 16 -10.34 -17.19 -14.92
N LEU A 17 -9.45 -16.24 -14.63
CA LEU A 17 -8.72 -16.20 -13.36
C LEU A 17 -9.65 -16.09 -12.15
N LYS A 18 -10.69 -15.26 -12.24
CA LYS A 18 -11.68 -15.09 -11.17
C LYS A 18 -12.46 -16.39 -10.90
N GLU A 19 -12.84 -17.09 -11.96
CA GLU A 19 -13.57 -18.37 -11.88
C GLU A 19 -12.68 -19.52 -11.36
N CYS A 20 -11.41 -19.57 -11.76
CA CYS A 20 -10.54 -20.73 -11.52
C CYS A 20 -9.62 -20.61 -10.28
N LYS A 21 -9.62 -19.48 -9.55
CA LYS A 21 -8.74 -19.25 -8.40
C LYS A 21 -8.83 -20.29 -7.27
N GLY A 22 -9.93 -21.05 -7.18
CA GLY A 22 -10.19 -22.05 -6.14
C GLY A 22 -10.04 -23.51 -6.60
N ARG A 23 -9.48 -23.76 -7.78
CA ARG A 23 -9.29 -25.13 -8.29
C ARG A 23 -8.31 -25.92 -7.42
N LYS A 24 -8.57 -27.23 -7.28
CA LYS A 24 -7.70 -28.17 -6.54
C LYS A 24 -6.29 -28.23 -7.11
N GLU A 25 -6.12 -28.07 -8.42
CA GLU A 25 -4.82 -28.00 -9.11
C GLU A 25 -3.91 -26.86 -8.60
N LEU A 26 -4.48 -25.85 -7.94
CA LEU A 26 -3.75 -24.72 -7.37
C LEU A 26 -3.58 -24.84 -5.84
N ALA A 27 -4.22 -25.83 -5.22
CA ALA A 27 -4.09 -26.11 -3.81
C ALA A 27 -2.72 -26.76 -3.55
N GLY A 28 -1.85 -26.06 -2.82
CA GLY A 28 -0.46 -26.48 -2.58
C GLY A 28 0.59 -25.65 -3.32
N LEU A 29 0.20 -24.94 -4.39
CA LEU A 29 1.11 -24.00 -5.06
C LEU A 29 1.23 -22.69 -4.27
N THR A 30 2.44 -22.16 -4.21
CA THR A 30 2.71 -20.83 -3.67
C THR A 30 2.05 -19.75 -4.54
N VAL A 31 1.71 -18.60 -3.96
CA VAL A 31 1.07 -17.48 -4.67
C VAL A 31 1.75 -17.14 -6.01
N PRO A 32 3.09 -17.01 -6.12
CA PRO A 32 3.73 -16.70 -7.40
C PRO A 32 3.60 -17.82 -8.45
N GLN A 33 3.51 -19.09 -8.04
CA GLN A 33 3.39 -20.24 -8.96
C GLN A 33 1.98 -20.40 -9.55
N ARG A 34 0.95 -19.88 -8.87
CA ARG A 34 -0.45 -20.00 -9.32
C ARG A 34 -0.73 -19.25 -10.62
N GLY A 35 -0.08 -18.10 -10.83
CA GLY A 35 -0.27 -17.28 -12.03
C GLY A 35 0.13 -18.01 -13.32
N PRO A 36 1.38 -18.52 -13.42
CA PRO A 36 1.82 -19.34 -14.55
C PRO A 36 0.96 -20.59 -14.76
N ALA A 37 0.59 -21.30 -13.70
CA ALA A 37 -0.25 -22.50 -13.79
C ALA A 37 -1.64 -22.19 -14.38
N LEU A 38 -2.31 -21.13 -13.91
CA LEU A 38 -3.57 -20.65 -14.50
C LEU A 38 -3.39 -20.19 -15.95
N GLY A 39 -2.25 -19.58 -16.28
CA GLY A 39 -1.91 -19.20 -17.64
C GLY A 39 -1.82 -20.41 -18.59
N ALA A 40 -1.21 -21.51 -18.14
CA ALA A 40 -1.13 -22.75 -18.90
C ALA A 40 -2.53 -23.36 -19.13
N LEU A 41 -3.36 -23.42 -18.09
CA LEU A 41 -4.74 -23.91 -18.18
C LEU A 41 -5.59 -23.08 -19.14
N TYR A 42 -5.43 -21.76 -19.13
CA TYR A 42 -6.14 -20.89 -20.07
C TYR A 42 -5.74 -21.16 -21.53
N ARG A 43 -4.46 -21.39 -21.80
CA ARG A 43 -3.97 -21.72 -23.14
C ARG A 43 -4.43 -23.09 -23.63
N ALA A 44 -4.70 -24.01 -22.72
CA ALA A 44 -5.23 -25.34 -23.02
C ALA A 44 -6.74 -25.35 -23.35
N LEU A 45 -7.45 -24.24 -23.17
CA LEU A 45 -8.88 -24.14 -23.51
C LEU A 45 -9.13 -24.32 -25.01
N THR A 46 -10.19 -25.03 -25.35
CA THR A 46 -10.65 -25.14 -26.74
C THR A 46 -11.20 -23.80 -27.25
N LYS A 47 -11.23 -23.62 -28.57
CA LYS A 47 -11.77 -22.41 -29.20
C LYS A 47 -13.21 -22.12 -28.75
N ASN A 48 -14.05 -23.15 -28.62
CA ASN A 48 -15.45 -23.03 -28.19
C ASN A 48 -15.60 -22.56 -26.74
N GLN A 49 -14.75 -23.08 -25.84
CA GLN A 49 -14.74 -22.61 -24.46
C GLN A 49 -14.30 -21.15 -24.39
N LEU A 50 -13.33 -20.77 -25.21
CA LEU A 50 -12.79 -19.41 -25.24
C LEU A 50 -13.81 -18.41 -25.82
N THR A 51 -14.58 -18.78 -26.84
CA THR A 51 -15.68 -17.94 -27.37
C THR A 51 -16.80 -17.77 -26.35
N ALA A 52 -17.22 -18.84 -25.68
CA ALA A 52 -18.20 -18.77 -24.59
C ALA A 52 -17.73 -17.87 -23.44
N LEU A 53 -16.44 -17.95 -23.09
CA LEU A 53 -15.85 -17.14 -22.02
C LEU A 53 -15.74 -15.66 -22.41
N ARG A 54 -15.43 -15.36 -23.68
CA ARG A 54 -15.49 -13.98 -24.23
C ARG A 54 -16.90 -13.41 -24.19
N ALA A 55 -17.91 -14.19 -24.58
CA ALA A 55 -19.31 -13.75 -24.54
C ALA A 55 -19.77 -13.44 -23.11
N ARG A 56 -19.35 -14.26 -22.13
CA ARG A 56 -19.61 -13.99 -20.70
C ARG A 56 -18.90 -12.74 -20.20
N ALA A 57 -17.62 -12.56 -20.53
CA ALA A 57 -16.84 -11.39 -20.12
C ALA A 57 -17.43 -10.08 -20.67
N ALA A 58 -17.95 -10.08 -21.90
CA ALA A 58 -18.57 -8.92 -22.53
C ALA A 58 -19.85 -8.43 -21.81
N LYS A 59 -20.56 -9.33 -21.11
CA LYS A 59 -21.77 -8.98 -20.33
C LYS A 59 -21.45 -8.28 -19.00
N ILE A 60 -20.20 -8.31 -18.54
CA ILE A 60 -19.83 -7.74 -17.25
C ILE A 60 -19.71 -6.22 -17.41
N PRO A 61 -20.39 -5.42 -16.58
CA PRO A 61 -20.32 -3.97 -16.68
C PRO A 61 -18.89 -3.48 -16.42
N PRO A 62 -18.45 -2.45 -17.16
CA PRO A 62 -17.16 -1.84 -16.90
C PRO A 62 -17.14 -1.14 -15.54
N SER A 63 -15.95 -1.06 -14.94
CA SER A 63 -15.72 -0.30 -13.70
C SER A 63 -14.72 0.83 -13.96
N PRO A 64 -14.87 2.01 -13.33
CA PRO A 64 -13.83 3.01 -13.35
C PRO A 64 -12.55 2.45 -12.73
N ARG A 65 -11.39 2.81 -13.30
CA ARG A 65 -10.08 2.45 -12.76
C ARG A 65 -9.90 3.12 -11.41
N LYS A 66 -9.54 2.36 -10.38
CA LYS A 66 -9.15 2.93 -9.09
C LYS A 66 -7.90 3.81 -9.30
N PRO A 67 -7.87 5.03 -8.73
CA PRO A 67 -6.67 5.85 -8.78
C PRO A 67 -5.51 5.08 -8.14
N ARG A 68 -4.32 5.17 -8.73
CA ARG A 68 -3.11 4.65 -8.07
C ARG A 68 -2.90 5.45 -6.80
N HIS A 69 -2.67 4.77 -5.68
CA HIS A 69 -2.21 5.43 -4.47
C HIS A 69 -0.80 5.94 -4.75
N VAL A 70 -0.67 7.25 -4.96
CA VAL A 70 0.64 7.88 -5.03
C VAL A 70 1.20 7.78 -3.62
N VAL A 71 2.36 7.13 -3.47
CA VAL A 71 3.07 7.13 -2.20
C VAL A 71 3.36 8.59 -1.88
N PRO A 72 2.81 9.15 -0.78
CA PRO A 72 3.07 10.54 -0.45
C PRO A 72 4.58 10.69 -0.28
N THR A 73 5.16 11.69 -0.93
CA THR A 73 6.58 12.01 -0.79
C THR A 73 6.87 12.21 0.69
N THR A 74 7.81 11.45 1.24
CA THR A 74 8.26 11.65 2.62
C THR A 74 8.91 13.03 2.73
N HIS A 75 8.31 13.92 3.50
CA HIS A 75 8.88 15.24 3.76
C HIS A 75 10.17 15.12 4.58
N ALA A 76 11.09 16.07 4.39
CA ALA A 76 12.29 16.16 5.21
C ALA A 76 11.91 16.33 6.70
N PRO A 77 12.57 15.61 7.63
CA PRO A 77 12.24 15.68 9.04
C PRO A 77 12.50 17.08 9.59
N THR A 78 11.58 17.59 10.41
CA THR A 78 11.79 18.83 11.15
C THR A 78 12.80 18.62 12.28
N LYS A 79 13.33 19.72 12.85
CA LYS A 79 14.21 19.66 14.03
C LYS A 79 13.55 18.90 15.20
N TYR A 80 12.25 19.10 15.39
CA TYR A 80 11.46 18.36 16.38
C TYR A 80 11.43 16.86 16.08
N ASN A 81 11.20 16.46 14.82
CA ASN A 81 11.20 15.04 14.44
C ASN A 81 12.57 14.38 14.71
N LEU A 82 13.67 15.08 14.44
CA LEU A 82 15.01 14.60 14.75
C LEU A 82 15.24 14.45 16.26
N PHE A 83 14.76 15.43 17.04
CA PHE A 83 14.82 15.38 18.50
C PHE A 83 14.02 14.21 19.08
N ILE A 84 12.76 14.02 18.62
CA ILE A 84 11.93 12.89 19.03
C ILE A 84 12.61 11.57 18.69
N LYS A 85 13.21 11.45 17.49
CA LYS A 85 13.95 10.24 17.10
C LYS A 85 15.09 9.91 18.07
N GLN A 86 15.83 10.91 18.53
CA GLN A 86 16.92 10.73 19.50
C GLN A 86 16.39 10.40 20.90
N GLN A 87 15.28 11.02 21.32
CA GLN A 87 14.81 10.90 22.70
C GLN A 87 13.92 9.69 22.95
N MET A 88 13.25 9.16 21.91
CA MET A 88 12.39 7.99 22.03
C MET A 88 13.15 6.70 22.37
N SER A 89 14.46 6.62 22.11
CA SER A 89 15.32 5.51 22.53
C SER A 89 15.82 5.64 23.96
N VAL A 90 15.86 6.86 24.50
CA VAL A 90 16.37 7.14 25.86
C VAL A 90 15.25 7.08 26.89
N LEU A 91 14.02 7.43 26.51
CA LEU A 91 12.89 7.44 27.42
C LEU A 91 12.52 6.02 27.91
N PRO A 92 12.07 5.88 29.17
CA PRO A 92 11.71 4.60 29.76
C PRO A 92 10.70 3.82 28.91
N THR A 93 10.80 2.49 28.94
CA THR A 93 9.88 1.61 28.22
C THR A 93 8.47 1.77 28.77
N GLY A 94 7.52 2.14 27.90
CA GLY A 94 6.13 2.37 28.25
C GLY A 94 5.26 2.62 27.02
N PRO A 95 3.95 2.86 27.21
CA PRO A 95 3.04 3.18 26.10
C PRO A 95 3.58 4.34 25.27
N GLN A 96 3.57 4.18 23.94
CA GLN A 96 4.16 5.17 23.01
C GLN A 96 3.57 6.58 23.21
N LYS A 97 2.28 6.65 23.55
CA LYS A 97 1.56 7.91 23.81
C LYS A 97 2.21 8.71 24.94
N ASP A 98 2.62 8.05 26.02
CA ASP A 98 3.17 8.72 27.19
C ASP A 98 4.64 9.11 26.96
N ARG A 99 5.40 8.27 26.25
CA ARG A 99 6.76 8.61 25.79
C ARG A 99 6.76 9.85 24.89
N MET A 100 5.81 9.95 23.97
CA MET A 100 5.67 11.13 23.11
C MET A 100 5.31 12.40 23.89
N LYS A 101 4.46 12.30 24.93
CA LYS A 101 4.15 13.44 25.82
C LYS A 101 5.38 13.92 26.58
N ALA A 102 6.15 13.00 27.15
CA ALA A 102 7.37 13.30 27.87
C ALA A 102 8.41 13.97 26.94
N ALA A 103 8.62 13.41 25.75
CA ALA A 103 9.51 14.01 24.75
C ALA A 103 9.05 15.42 24.33
N ALA A 104 7.74 15.63 24.15
CA ALA A 104 7.19 16.94 23.82
C ALA A 104 7.34 17.97 24.97
N GLN A 105 7.29 17.54 26.22
CA GLN A 105 7.58 18.40 27.38
C GLN A 105 9.05 18.82 27.40
N LEU A 106 9.98 17.86 27.26
CA LEU A 106 11.42 18.13 27.21
C LEU A 106 11.80 19.09 26.07
N TRP A 107 11.19 18.94 24.90
CA TRP A 107 11.40 19.87 23.79
C TRP A 107 10.97 21.30 24.15
N ARG A 108 9.79 21.46 24.77
CA ARG A 108 9.29 22.78 25.17
C ARG A 108 10.18 23.45 26.21
N GLU A 109 10.66 22.68 27.19
CA GLU A 109 11.62 23.16 28.20
C GLU A 109 12.96 23.59 27.58
N GLN A 110 13.41 22.90 26.52
CA GLN A 110 14.61 23.27 25.80
C GLN A 110 14.45 24.59 25.02
N GLN A 111 13.23 24.87 24.52
CA GLN A 111 12.92 26.13 23.81
C GLN A 111 12.71 27.31 24.77
N SER A 112 12.21 27.07 25.98
CA SER A 112 11.91 28.13 26.95
C SER A 112 13.12 28.60 27.77
N LYS A 113 14.26 27.90 27.71
CA LYS A 113 15.51 28.35 28.33
C LYS A 113 16.12 29.48 27.49
N PRO A 114 16.12 30.75 27.95
CA PRO A 114 16.86 31.80 27.27
C PRO A 114 18.34 31.44 27.29
N THR A 115 18.99 31.60 26.14
CA THR A 115 20.44 31.44 25.99
C THR A 115 21.16 32.36 26.97
N THR A 116 21.59 31.83 28.11
CA THR A 116 22.51 32.50 29.03
C THR A 116 23.84 32.61 28.30
N LYS A 117 24.01 33.70 27.53
CA LYS A 117 25.29 34.05 26.91
C LYS A 117 26.31 34.19 28.04
N LYS A 118 27.34 33.34 28.00
CA LYS A 118 28.55 33.41 28.81
C LYS A 118 29.01 34.87 28.96
N GLN A 119 28.93 35.42 30.17
CA GLN A 119 29.71 36.59 30.55
C GLN A 119 31.19 36.17 30.55
N LYS A 120 31.96 36.66 29.58
CA LYS A 120 33.42 36.65 29.64
C LYS A 120 33.83 37.67 30.71
N LYS A 121 34.52 37.19 31.75
CA LYS A 121 35.45 38.00 32.54
C LYS A 121 36.70 38.27 31.71
#